data_AF-A0A702EHA9-F1
#
_entry.id   AF-A0A702EHA9-F1
#
_cell.length_a   1.000
_cell.length_b   1.000
_cell.length_c   1.000
_cell.angle_alpha   90.00
_cell.angle_beta   90.00
_cell.angle_gamma   90.00
#
_symmetry.space_group_name_H-M   'P 1'
#
loop_
_entity.id
_entity.type
_entity.pdbx_description
1 polymer ?
#
loop_
_entity_poly.entity_id
_entity_poly.type
_entity_poly.pdbx_seq_one_letter_code
_entity_poly.pdbx_strand_id
1 'polypeptide(L)'
;AYTFGPRTDETCRELLALLTPFTIGMLTTDEWGSYARELPKEKHLTGKIFTQRIERNNLTLRTRIKRLARRTICFSRSVELHEKVIGAFIEKYMFY
;
A
#
# COMPACT_ATOMS: atom_id res chain seq x y z
N ALA A 1 -4.90 -1.03 6.79
CA ALA A 1 -3.62 -1.77 6.92
C ALA A 1 -2.69 -1.41 5.76
N TYR A 2 -1.38 -1.57 5.93
CA TYR A 2 -0.37 -1.47 4.88
C TYR A 2 0.81 -2.40 5.24
N THR A 3 1.60 -2.78 4.24
CA THR A 3 2.84 -3.54 4.41
C THR A 3 3.97 -2.88 3.63
N PHE A 4 5.20 -3.06 4.09
CA PHE A 4 6.39 -2.65 3.35
C PHE A 4 7.05 -3.88 2.76
N GLY A 5 7.40 -3.82 1.48
CA GLY A 5 8.04 -4.95 0.82
C GLY A 5 8.14 -4.76 -0.69
N PRO A 6 8.83 -5.69 -1.37
CA PRO A 6 8.85 -5.74 -2.83
C PRO A 6 7.45 -6.09 -3.38
N ARG A 7 7.21 -5.77 -4.65
CA ARG A 7 5.94 -6.09 -5.34
C ARG A 7 5.89 -7.59 -5.68
N THR A 8 5.65 -8.42 -4.66
CA THR A 8 5.66 -9.89 -4.70
C THR A 8 4.37 -10.49 -4.13
N ASP A 9 4.14 -11.77 -4.40
CA ASP A 9 2.98 -12.51 -3.89
C ASP A 9 3.07 -12.67 -2.36
N GLU A 10 4.29 -12.81 -1.82
CA GLU A 10 4.55 -12.91 -0.38
C GLU A 10 4.09 -11.65 0.36
N THR A 11 4.50 -10.47 -0.12
CA THR A 11 4.07 -9.18 0.48
C THR A 11 2.56 -8.96 0.33
N CYS A 12 1.95 -9.50 -0.73
CA CYS A 12 0.49 -9.50 -0.87
C CYS A 12 -0.17 -10.35 0.21
N ARG A 13 0.33 -11.56 0.47
CA ARG A 13 -0.19 -12.43 1.55
C ARG A 13 -0.06 -11.80 2.93
N GLU A 14 1.06 -11.13 3.21
CA GLU A 14 1.23 -10.38 4.46
C GLU A 14 0.18 -9.28 4.61
N LEU A 15 -0.11 -8.53 3.55
CA LEU A 15 -1.16 -7.52 3.57
C LEU A 15 -2.53 -8.14 3.84
N LEU A 16 -2.85 -9.26 3.19
CA LEU A 16 -4.12 -9.97 3.40
C LEU A 16 -4.22 -10.55 4.81
N ALA A 17 -3.11 -11.03 5.39
CA ALA A 17 -3.05 -11.51 6.77
C ALA A 17 -3.47 -10.40 7.76
N LEU A 18 -3.02 -9.16 7.56
CA LEU A 18 -3.45 -8.01 8.38
C LEU A 18 -4.95 -7.67 8.23
N LEU A 19 -5.56 -8.08 7.12
CA LEU A 19 -6.98 -7.84 6.84
C LEU A 19 -7.89 -8.97 7.36
N THR A 20 -7.33 -10.12 7.74
CA THR A 20 -8.09 -11.28 8.24
C THR A 20 -9.04 -10.99 9.41
N PRO A 21 -8.76 -10.06 10.35
CA PRO A 21 -9.69 -9.78 11.45
C PRO A 21 -10.95 -9.01 11.02
N PHE A 22 -10.97 -8.48 9.78
CA PHE A 22 -12.06 -7.65 9.28
C PHE A 22 -13.00 -8.45 8.37
N THR A 23 -14.31 -8.31 8.57
CA THR A 23 -15.31 -8.87 7.66
C THR A 23 -15.44 -8.01 6.41
N ILE A 24 -14.56 -8.23 5.44
CA ILE A 24 -14.54 -7.49 4.17
C ILE A 24 -15.48 -8.16 3.16
N GLY A 25 -16.51 -7.43 2.74
CA GLY A 25 -17.49 -7.91 1.74
C GLY A 25 -17.00 -7.79 0.29
N MET A 26 -16.16 -6.81 -0.02
CA MET A 26 -15.65 -6.54 -1.37
C MET A 26 -14.25 -5.94 -1.32
N LEU A 27 -13.38 -6.40 -2.21
CA LEU A 27 -12.02 -5.90 -2.40
C LEU A 27 -11.88 -5.32 -3.81
N THR A 28 -11.49 -4.04 -3.87
CA THR A 28 -11.29 -3.33 -5.13
C THR A 28 -9.80 -3.10 -5.37
N THR A 29 -9.26 -3.58 -6.48
CA THR A 29 -7.83 -3.44 -6.78
C THR A 29 -7.57 -3.05 -8.23
N ASP A 30 -6.32 -2.69 -8.51
CA ASP A 30 -5.79 -2.65 -9.88
C ASP A 30 -5.62 -4.07 -10.46
N GLU A 31 -5.27 -4.17 -11.73
CA GLU A 31 -5.06 -5.43 -12.46
C GLU A 31 -3.71 -6.11 -12.13
N TRP A 32 -3.19 -5.94 -10.91
CA TRP A 32 -1.95 -6.60 -10.55
C TRP A 32 -2.14 -8.11 -10.34
N GLY A 33 -1.35 -8.91 -11.05
CA GLY A 33 -1.49 -10.37 -11.08
C GLY A 33 -1.45 -11.07 -9.71
N SER A 34 -0.78 -10.49 -8.71
CA SER A 34 -0.76 -11.04 -7.35
C SER A 34 -2.14 -11.01 -6.69
N TYR A 35 -2.91 -9.93 -6.90
CA TYR A 35 -4.28 -9.87 -6.40
C TYR A 35 -5.17 -10.93 -7.04
N ALA A 36 -5.00 -11.19 -8.34
CA ALA A 36 -5.77 -12.23 -9.03
C ALA A 36 -5.44 -13.66 -8.56
N ARG A 37 -4.24 -13.89 -8.01
CA ARG A 37 -3.83 -15.20 -7.45
C ARG A 37 -4.24 -15.38 -6.00
N GLU A 38 -4.14 -14.32 -5.19
CA GLU A 38 -4.31 -14.40 -3.73
C GLU A 38 -5.74 -14.06 -3.27
N LEU A 39 -6.52 -13.31 -4.07
CA LEU A 39 -7.88 -12.92 -3.70
C LEU A 39 -8.95 -13.91 -4.19
N PRO A 40 -10.00 -14.17 -3.38
CA PRO A 40 -11.17 -14.89 -3.85
C PRO A 40 -11.89 -14.12 -4.97
N LYS A 41 -12.05 -14.76 -6.15
CA LYS A 41 -12.67 -14.15 -7.33
C LYS A 41 -14.07 -13.59 -7.07
N GLU A 42 -14.83 -14.22 -6.18
CA GLU A 42 -16.18 -13.83 -5.80
C GLU A 42 -16.25 -12.47 -5.09
N LYS A 43 -15.15 -12.08 -4.40
CA LYS A 43 -15.08 -10.83 -3.63
C LYS A 43 -14.19 -9.79 -4.29
N HIS A 44 -13.57 -10.12 -5.41
CA HIS A 44 -12.57 -9.28 -6.07
C HIS A 44 -13.17 -8.54 -7.25
N LEU A 45 -13.23 -7.22 -7.14
CA LEU A 45 -13.60 -6.34 -8.24
C LEU A 45 -12.35 -5.61 -8.74
N THR A 46 -12.00 -5.87 -9.99
CA THR A 46 -10.88 -5.19 -10.63
C THR A 46 -11.36 -3.94 -11.37
N GLY A 47 -10.72 -2.80 -11.16
CA GLY A 47 -11.05 -1.59 -11.91
C GLY A 47 -10.60 -0.29 -11.24
N LYS A 48 -10.79 0.82 -11.97
CA LYS A 48 -10.34 2.16 -11.55
C LYS A 48 -11.38 3.01 -10.82
N ILE A 49 -12.63 2.56 -10.81
CA ILE A 49 -13.78 3.34 -10.31
C ILE A 49 -13.63 3.58 -8.80
N PHE A 50 -13.24 2.55 -8.05
CA PHE A 50 -13.13 2.60 -6.58
C PHE A 50 -11.70 2.82 -6.07
N THR A 51 -10.70 2.93 -6.95
CA THR A 51 -9.29 3.07 -6.54
C THR A 51 -8.78 4.52 -6.53
N GLN A 52 -9.60 5.50 -6.93
CA GLN A 52 -9.21 6.90 -6.98
C GLN A 52 -8.63 7.43 -5.66
N ARG A 53 -9.21 7.05 -4.52
CA ARG A 53 -8.74 7.48 -3.19
C ARG A 53 -7.34 6.94 -2.89
N ILE A 54 -7.08 5.66 -3.15
CA ILE A 54 -5.76 5.06 -2.90
C ILE A 54 -4.70 5.61 -3.87
N GLU A 55 -5.07 5.88 -5.12
CA GLU A 55 -4.17 6.54 -6.08
C GLU A 55 -3.81 7.97 -5.64
N ARG A 56 -4.78 8.73 -5.12
CA ARG A 56 -4.53 10.06 -4.56
C ARG A 56 -3.63 10.01 -3.33
N ASN A 57 -3.81 8.99 -2.49
CA ASN A 57 -2.93 8.73 -1.36
C ASN A 57 -1.49 8.46 -1.85
N ASN A 58 -1.31 7.54 -2.79
CA ASN A 58 0.01 7.23 -3.36
C ASN A 58 0.71 8.45 -3.98
N LEU A 59 -0.06 9.34 -4.62
CA LEU A 59 0.45 10.62 -5.11
C LEU A 59 0.89 11.55 -3.97
N THR A 60 0.09 11.66 -2.91
CA THR A 60 0.40 12.47 -1.72
C THR A 60 1.68 11.97 -1.02
N LEU A 61 1.88 10.66 -0.91
CA LEU A 61 3.12 10.07 -0.37
C LEU A 61 4.35 10.48 -1.18
N ARG A 62 4.32 10.26 -2.50
CA ARG A 62 5.45 10.56 -3.39
C ARG A 62 5.80 12.05 -3.44
N THR A 63 4.78 12.92 -3.37
CA THR A 63 4.99 14.37 -3.44
C THR A 63 5.52 14.96 -2.13
N ARG A 64 5.04 14.47 -0.98
CA ARG A 64 5.41 15.02 0.33
C ARG A 64 6.67 14.38 0.90
N ILE A 65 6.93 13.11 0.61
CA ILE A 65 8.11 12.38 1.09
C ILE A 65 9.18 12.35 -0.01
N LYS A 66 9.96 13.43 -0.13
CA LYS A 66 10.98 13.59 -1.19
C LYS A 66 12.00 12.44 -1.25
N ARG A 67 12.30 11.82 -0.11
CA ARG A 67 13.23 10.68 -0.02
C ARG A 67 12.74 9.39 -0.71
N LEU A 68 11.45 9.27 -1.01
CA LEU A 68 10.93 8.15 -1.81
C LEU A 68 11.23 8.32 -3.30
N ALA A 69 11.35 9.55 -3.77
CA ALA A 69 11.54 9.85 -5.19
C ALA A 69 13.02 10.02 -5.58
N ARG A 70 13.86 10.54 -4.67
CA ARG A 70 15.27 10.86 -4.98
C ARG A 70 16.21 10.53 -3.82
N ARG A 71 17.37 9.95 -4.14
CA ARG A 71 18.48 9.73 -3.21
C ARG A 71 19.32 11.01 -3.07
N THR A 72 18.79 12.00 -2.35
CA THR A 72 19.46 13.27 -2.04
C THR A 72 19.81 13.37 -0.55
N ILE A 73 20.14 14.57 -0.05
CA ILE A 73 20.46 14.84 1.37
C ILE A 73 19.39 14.35 2.36
N CYS A 74 18.15 14.21 1.92
CA CYS A 74 17.05 13.73 2.75
C CYS A 74 16.96 12.19 2.79
N PHE A 75 17.81 11.44 2.09
CA PHE A 75 17.77 9.98 1.99
C PHE A 75 18.68 9.32 3.04
N SER A 76 18.15 8.37 3.80
CA SER A 76 18.93 7.56 4.75
C SER A 76 19.34 6.22 4.15
N ARG A 77 20.42 5.61 4.62
CA ARG A 77 20.78 4.22 4.28
C ARG A 77 20.02 3.19 5.12
N SER A 78 19.49 3.59 6.27
CA SER A 78 18.71 2.70 7.14
C SER A 78 17.30 2.51 6.60
N VAL A 79 16.94 1.25 6.33
CA VAL A 79 15.58 0.84 5.92
C VAL A 79 14.57 1.13 7.03
N GLU A 80 14.92 0.80 8.27
CA GLU A 80 14.09 1.05 9.45
C GLU A 80 13.70 2.53 9.56
N LEU A 81 14.62 3.46 9.25
CA LEU A 81 14.31 4.89 9.29
C LEU A 81 13.33 5.28 8.19
N HIS A 82 13.40 4.65 7.01
CA HIS A 82 12.39 4.87 5.96
C HIS A 82 11.03 4.33 6.40
N GLU A 83 10.97 3.11 6.93
CA GLU A 83 9.72 2.50 7.41
C GLU A 83 9.05 3.36 8.49
N LYS A 84 9.81 3.84 9.48
CA LYS A 84 9.28 4.72 10.54
C LYS A 84 8.73 6.04 9.98
N VAL A 85 9.47 6.70 9.09
CA VAL A 85 9.03 7.98 8.50
C VAL A 85 7.79 7.79 7.62
N ILE A 86 7.74 6.73 6.80
CA ILE A 86 6.59 6.45 5.96
C ILE A 86 5.39 6.05 6.83
N GLY A 87 5.60 5.17 7.82
CA GLY A 87 4.55 4.72 8.72
C GLY A 87 3.91 5.86 9.50
N ALA A 88 4.71 6.72 10.12
CA ALA A 88 4.22 7.91 10.83
C ALA A 88 3.47 8.89 9.91
N PHE A 89 3.88 8.99 8.64
CA PHE A 89 3.17 9.81 7.66
C PHE A 89 1.81 9.22 7.28
N ILE A 90 1.75 7.90 7.02
CA ILE A 90 0.50 7.20 6.71
C ILE A 90 -0.49 7.36 7.87
N GLU A 91 -0.04 7.10 9.10
CA GLU A 91 -0.85 7.23 10.31
C GLU A 91 -1.46 8.63 10.45
N LYS A 92 -0.66 9.67 10.24
CA LYS A 92 -1.11 11.05 10.41
C LYS A 92 -2.00 11.58 9.28
N TYR A 93 -1.82 11.12 8.05
CA TYR A 93 -2.40 11.78 6.87
C TYR A 93 -3.30 10.92 6.01
N MET A 94 -3.37 9.59 6.22
CA MET A 94 -4.08 8.68 5.29
C MET A 94 -5.23 7.90 5.90
N PHE A 95 -5.24 7.73 7.23
CA PHE A 95 -6.30 7.03 7.96
C PHE A 95 -7.35 7.96 8.60
N TYR A 96 -7.22 9.27 8.41
CA TYR A 96 -8.21 10.29 8.80
C TYR A 96 -9.09 10.72 7.61
#